data_AF-A0AAP3JZI6-F1
#
_entry.id   AF-A0AAP3JZI6-F1
#
_cell.length_a   1.000
_cell.length_b   1.000
_cell.length_c   1.000
_cell.angle_alpha   90.00
_cell.angle_beta   90.00
_cell.angle_gamma   90.00
#
_symmetry.space_group_name_H-M   'P 1'
#
loop_
_entity.id
_entity.type
_entity.pdbx_description
1 polymer ?
#
loop_
_entity_poly.entity_id
_entity_poly.type
_entity_poly.pdbx_seq_one_letter_code
_entity_poly.pdbx_strand_id
1 'polypeptide(L)'
;MDWSSVRKYNPATAAKYADAIARLKEGGLTMANVAEEFGLHPDCFRQYLKEHEPELHASLGMKKTENGGIMAPHSMGKYAEALQLYSTTTESIKSLARRFGFNDCSFGQFIRRHFPELHEQHKELVRQMKEAD
;
A
#
# COMPACT_ATOMS: atom_id res chain seq x y z
N MET A 1 -6.34 34.71 21.80
CA MET A 1 -7.33 33.62 21.72
C MET A 1 -6.57 32.33 21.54
N ASP A 2 -6.53 31.52 22.58
CA ASP A 2 -5.84 30.24 22.65
C ASP A 2 -6.82 29.14 22.26
N TRP A 3 -6.58 28.48 21.13
CA TRP A 3 -7.45 27.43 20.58
C TRP A 3 -7.14 26.04 21.17
N SER A 4 -6.32 25.95 22.22
CA SER A 4 -5.86 24.68 22.82
C SER A 4 -6.87 23.99 23.75
N SER A 5 -8.15 24.38 23.72
CA SER A 5 -9.18 23.70 24.49
C SER A 5 -9.72 22.50 23.71
N VAL A 6 -8.99 21.39 23.84
CA VAL A 6 -9.48 20.00 23.93
C VAL A 6 -10.89 19.83 23.36
N ARG A 7 -10.97 19.31 22.13
CA ARG A 7 -12.21 18.81 21.53
C ARG A 7 -12.74 17.72 22.47
N LYS A 8 -13.67 18.09 23.35
CA LYS A 8 -14.25 17.24 24.40
C LYS A 8 -14.48 15.84 23.83
N TYR A 9 -13.73 14.88 24.35
CA TYR A 9 -13.87 13.48 24.00
C TYR A 9 -15.32 13.06 24.26
N ASN A 10 -16.09 12.91 23.19
CA ASN A 10 -17.47 12.47 23.27
C ASN A 10 -17.45 10.94 23.18
N PRO A 11 -17.80 10.19 24.24
CA PRO A 11 -17.74 8.73 24.24
C PRO A 11 -18.60 8.10 23.14
N ALA A 12 -19.68 8.78 22.73
CA ALA A 12 -20.51 8.37 21.60
C ALA A 12 -19.78 8.44 20.25
N THR A 13 -18.76 9.29 20.11
CA THR A 13 -17.93 9.38 18.91
C THR A 13 -16.80 8.36 18.94
N ALA A 14 -16.26 8.04 20.12
CA ALA A 14 -15.24 7.01 20.29
C ALA A 14 -15.77 5.61 19.93
N ALA A 15 -17.02 5.30 20.29
CA ALA A 15 -17.67 4.05 19.89
C ALA A 15 -17.75 3.89 18.36
N LYS A 16 -18.14 4.97 17.64
CA LYS A 16 -18.22 4.96 16.17
C LYS A 16 -16.87 4.71 15.49
N TYR A 17 -15.79 5.24 16.07
CA TYR A 17 -14.45 5.00 15.55
C TYR A 17 -13.90 3.63 15.94
N ALA A 18 -14.34 3.03 17.05
CA ALA A 18 -13.86 1.73 17.48
C ALA A 18 -14.18 0.63 16.45
N ASP A 19 -15.41 0.61 15.93
CA ASP A 19 -15.79 -0.34 14.87
C ASP A 19 -15.02 -0.09 13.57
N ALA A 20 -14.86 1.17 13.17
CA ALA A 20 -14.06 1.54 12.00
C ALA A 20 -12.58 1.14 12.16
N ILE A 21 -11.99 1.32 13.35
CA ILE A 21 -10.60 0.92 13.65
C ILE A 21 -10.48 -0.60 13.63
N ALA A 22 -11.44 -1.33 14.21
CA ALA A 22 -11.45 -2.79 14.19
C ALA A 22 -11.50 -3.31 12.74
N ARG A 23 -12.38 -2.74 11.90
CA ARG A 23 -12.46 -3.06 10.48
C ARG A 23 -11.17 -2.77 9.73
N LEU A 24 -10.53 -1.66 10.06
CA LEU A 24 -9.26 -1.25 9.49
C LEU A 24 -8.10 -2.16 9.97
N LYS A 25 -8.18 -2.73 11.18
CA LYS A 25 -7.26 -3.74 11.73
C LYS A 25 -7.43 -5.12 11.07
N GLU A 26 -8.65 -5.51 10.68
CA GLU A 26 -8.89 -6.74 9.90
C GLU A 26 -8.19 -6.70 8.53
N GLY A 27 -7.89 -5.50 8.02
CA GLY A 27 -7.12 -5.30 6.81
C GLY A 27 -7.95 -5.40 5.52
N GLY A 28 -7.31 -5.09 4.39
CA GLY A 28 -7.93 -5.18 3.06
C GLY A 28 -8.67 -3.93 2.56
N LEU A 29 -8.91 -2.93 3.41
CA LEU A 29 -9.58 -1.68 3.05
C LEU A 29 -8.72 -0.45 3.35
N THR A 30 -8.90 0.61 2.56
CA THR A 30 -8.21 1.90 2.80
C THR A 30 -8.92 2.68 3.92
N MET A 31 -8.21 3.60 4.58
CA MET A 31 -8.82 4.52 5.55
C MET A 31 -10.03 5.27 4.95
N ALA A 32 -9.97 5.61 3.66
CA ALA A 32 -11.07 6.29 2.96
C ALA A 32 -12.27 5.37 2.77
N ASN A 33 -12.07 4.11 2.34
CA ASN A 33 -13.15 3.15 2.16
C ASN A 33 -13.81 2.79 3.49
N VAL A 34 -13.03 2.58 4.55
CA VAL A 34 -13.58 2.33 5.88
C VAL A 34 -14.32 3.57 6.40
N ALA A 35 -13.79 4.77 6.17
CA ALA A 35 -14.52 5.98 6.54
C ALA A 35 -15.86 6.07 5.79
N GLU A 36 -15.89 5.78 4.49
CA GLU A 36 -17.12 5.78 3.68
C GLU A 36 -18.12 4.72 4.14
N GLU A 37 -17.66 3.48 4.41
CA GLU A 37 -18.50 2.36 4.89
C GLU A 37 -19.21 2.69 6.21
N PHE A 38 -18.54 3.43 7.09
CA PHE A 38 -19.08 3.83 8.40
C PHE A 38 -19.70 5.25 8.40
N GLY A 39 -19.77 5.91 7.23
CA GLY A 39 -20.30 7.28 7.11
C GLY A 39 -19.48 8.33 7.86
N LEU A 40 -18.19 8.09 8.05
CA LEU A 40 -17.23 8.96 8.72
C LEU A 40 -16.52 9.87 7.71
N HIS A 41 -16.15 11.07 8.17
CA HIS A 41 -15.33 11.96 7.34
C HIS A 41 -13.86 11.48 7.34
N PRO A 42 -13.25 11.22 6.16
CA PRO A 42 -11.91 10.62 6.06
C PRO A 42 -10.82 11.45 6.74
N ASP A 43 -10.83 12.78 6.60
CA ASP A 43 -9.86 13.64 7.30
C ASP A 43 -9.99 13.61 8.83
N CYS A 44 -11.22 13.62 9.36
CA CYS A 44 -11.43 13.52 10.81
C CYS A 44 -10.97 12.17 11.35
N PHE A 45 -11.25 11.09 10.61
CA PHE A 45 -10.82 9.75 10.96
C PHE A 45 -9.29 9.63 10.93
N ARG A 46 -8.64 10.20 9.91
CA ARG A 46 -7.18 10.24 9.81
C ARG A 46 -6.53 10.97 10.99
N GLN A 47 -7.09 12.12 11.37
CA GLN A 47 -6.58 12.88 12.50
C GLN A 47 -6.80 12.14 13.84
N TYR A 48 -7.94 11.46 13.99
CA TYR A 48 -8.22 10.62 15.15
C TYR A 48 -7.24 9.46 15.28
N LEU A 49 -6.94 8.75 14.17
CA LEU A 49 -5.93 7.70 14.13
C LEU A 49 -4.55 8.21 14.52
N LYS A 50 -4.16 9.41 14.05
CA LYS A 50 -2.88 10.01 14.41
C LYS A 50 -2.75 10.31 15.91
N GLU A 51 -3.86 10.69 16.56
CA GLU A 51 -3.89 11.08 17.97
C GLU A 51 -4.03 9.89 18.92
N HIS A 52 -4.82 8.88 18.56
CA HIS A 52 -5.16 7.75 19.44
C HIS A 52 -4.46 6.43 19.08
N GLU A 53 -4.16 6.19 17.80
CA GLU A 53 -3.55 4.94 17.33
C GLU A 53 -2.39 5.25 16.36
N PRO A 54 -1.33 5.95 16.80
CA PRO A 54 -0.25 6.39 15.93
C PRO A 54 0.50 5.23 15.27
N GLU A 55 0.59 4.07 15.92
CA GLU A 55 1.17 2.84 15.35
C GLU A 55 0.33 2.30 14.19
N LEU A 56 -0.99 2.30 14.35
CA LEU A 56 -1.91 1.91 13.29
C LEU A 56 -1.86 2.91 12.14
N HIS A 57 -1.82 4.21 12.46
CA HIS A 57 -1.67 5.27 11.48
C HIS A 57 -0.34 5.16 10.71
N ALA A 58 0.76 4.84 11.38
CA ALA A 58 2.06 4.60 10.75
C ALA A 58 2.05 3.32 9.89
N SER A 59 1.33 2.28 10.34
CA SER A 59 1.22 1.02 9.60
C SER A 59 0.39 1.16 8.33
N LEU A 60 -0.64 2.01 8.35
CA LEU A 60 -1.57 2.25 7.23
C LEU A 60 -1.19 3.45 6.37
N GLY A 61 -0.36 4.34 6.90
CA GLY A 61 0.20 5.46 6.19
C GLY A 61 1.14 5.01 5.08
N MET A 62 1.61 5.98 4.30
CA MET A 62 2.60 5.68 3.28
C MET A 62 3.92 5.27 3.96
N LYS A 63 4.29 4.00 3.86
CA LYS A 63 5.55 3.49 4.41
C LYS A 63 6.68 3.85 3.46
N LYS A 64 7.81 4.29 4.01
CA LYS A 64 9.06 4.27 3.27
C LYS A 64 9.43 2.80 3.03
N THR A 65 9.39 2.38 1.78
CA THR A 65 9.96 1.09 1.35
C THR A 65 11.48 1.13 1.56
N GLU A 66 12.12 -0.02 1.78
CA GLU A 66 13.59 -0.14 1.90
C GLU A 66 14.34 0.53 0.75
N ASN A 67 13.72 0.60 -0.44
CA ASN A 67 14.25 1.25 -1.63
C ASN A 67 14.05 2.78 -1.68
N GLY A 68 13.74 3.42 -0.55
CA GLY A 68 13.62 4.88 -0.43
C GLY A 68 12.32 5.48 -1.02
N GLY A 69 11.48 4.68 -1.67
CA GLY A 69 10.16 5.08 -2.15
C GLY A 69 9.13 5.19 -1.02
N ILE A 70 8.16 6.09 -1.16
CA ILE A 70 7.02 6.22 -0.25
C ILE A 70 5.85 5.45 -0.88
N MET A 71 5.33 4.40 -0.22
CA MET A 71 4.29 3.52 -0.78
C MET A 71 3.23 3.15 0.25
N ALA A 72 1.96 3.17 -0.17
CA ALA A 72 0.88 2.60 0.63
C ALA A 72 0.95 1.06 0.62
N PRO A 73 0.83 0.38 1.77
CA PRO A 73 0.93 -1.09 1.84
C PRO A 73 -0.10 -1.82 0.96
N HIS A 74 -1.30 -1.25 0.78
CA HIS A 74 -2.35 -1.82 -0.06
C HIS A 74 -2.00 -1.80 -1.56
N SER A 75 -1.24 -0.81 -2.04
CA SER A 75 -0.83 -0.74 -3.46
C SER A 75 0.06 -1.91 -3.86
N MET A 76 0.75 -2.52 -2.89
CA MET A 76 1.51 -3.75 -3.10
C MET A 76 0.59 -4.92 -3.44
N GLY A 77 -0.58 -5.00 -2.80
CA GLY A 77 -1.53 -6.11 -2.99
C GLY A 77 -1.97 -6.30 -4.44
N LYS A 78 -2.10 -5.22 -5.22
CA LYS A 78 -2.45 -5.32 -6.65
C LYS A 78 -1.38 -6.04 -7.47
N TYR A 79 -0.09 -5.83 -7.16
CA TYR A 79 1.02 -6.34 -7.96
C TYR A 79 1.79 -7.48 -7.28
N ALA A 80 1.45 -7.83 -6.03
CA ALA A 80 2.20 -8.79 -5.21
C ALA A 80 2.38 -10.14 -5.89
N GLU A 81 1.32 -10.68 -6.49
CA GLU A 81 1.36 -11.97 -7.17
C GLU A 81 2.24 -11.93 -8.44
N ALA A 82 2.16 -10.84 -9.21
CA ALA A 82 3.01 -10.65 -10.38
C ALA A 82 4.48 -10.39 -10.00
N LEU A 83 4.75 -9.72 -8.87
CA LEU A 83 6.10 -9.49 -8.36
C LEU A 83 6.77 -10.79 -7.91
N GLN A 84 6.03 -11.66 -7.22
CA GLN A 84 6.50 -13.00 -6.83
C GLN A 84 6.90 -13.83 -8.06
N LEU A 85 6.09 -13.81 -9.12
CA LEU A 85 6.44 -14.47 -10.38
C LEU A 85 7.65 -13.81 -11.07
N TYR A 86 7.71 -12.47 -11.06
CA TYR A 86 8.81 -11.73 -11.67
C TYR A 86 10.17 -11.98 -10.97
N SER A 87 10.17 -12.24 -9.66
CA SER A 87 11.39 -12.58 -8.92
C SER A 87 11.81 -14.04 -9.08
N THR A 88 10.87 -14.96 -9.32
CA THR A 88 11.13 -16.40 -9.37
C THR A 88 11.29 -16.94 -10.80
N THR A 89 10.84 -16.19 -11.80
CA THR A 89 10.78 -16.62 -13.19
C THR A 89 11.44 -15.58 -14.10
N THR A 90 11.93 -16.01 -15.27
CA THR A 90 12.44 -15.14 -16.35
C THR A 90 11.33 -14.53 -17.22
N GLU A 91 10.07 -14.57 -16.76
CA GLU A 91 8.95 -13.97 -17.47
C GLU A 91 9.04 -12.44 -17.54
N SER A 92 8.92 -11.89 -18.75
CA SER A 92 8.95 -10.44 -18.94
C SER A 92 7.78 -9.72 -18.27
N ILE A 93 8.01 -8.45 -17.90
CA ILE A 93 6.99 -7.51 -17.39
C ILE A 93 5.75 -7.48 -18.31
N LYS A 94 5.93 -7.57 -19.63
CA LYS A 94 4.85 -7.57 -20.62
C LYS A 94 3.99 -8.84 -20.59
N SER A 95 4.60 -9.99 -20.32
CA SER A 95 3.89 -11.27 -20.20
C SER A 95 3.06 -11.29 -18.93
N LEU A 96 3.66 -10.90 -17.80
CA LEU A 96 2.97 -10.78 -16.52
C LEU A 96 1.84 -9.75 -16.59
N ALA A 97 2.10 -8.56 -17.16
CA ALA A 97 1.05 -7.55 -17.32
C ALA A 97 -0.14 -8.08 -18.12
N ARG A 98 0.08 -8.79 -19.23
CA ARG A 98 -1.01 -9.42 -19.99
C ARG A 98 -1.73 -10.51 -19.21
N ARG A 99 -1.00 -11.37 -18.51
CA ARG A 99 -1.55 -12.48 -17.73
C ARG A 99 -2.45 -12.00 -16.58
N PHE A 100 -2.06 -10.90 -15.93
CA PHE A 100 -2.79 -10.30 -14.82
C PHE A 100 -3.74 -9.17 -15.23
N GLY A 101 -3.82 -8.82 -16.51
CA GLY A 101 -4.65 -7.72 -17.00
C GLY A 101 -4.18 -6.33 -16.56
N PHE A 102 -2.89 -6.16 -16.25
CA PHE A 102 -2.29 -4.87 -15.92
C PHE A 102 -1.88 -4.10 -17.16
N ASN A 103 -1.78 -2.78 -17.01
CA ASN A 103 -1.08 -1.95 -17.97
C ASN A 103 0.44 -2.21 -17.85
N ASP A 104 1.07 -2.58 -18.97
CA ASP A 104 2.48 -2.94 -19.05
C ASP A 104 3.40 -1.75 -18.72
N CYS A 105 3.06 -0.54 -19.18
CA CYS A 105 3.80 0.67 -18.85
C CYS A 105 3.74 0.98 -17.34
N SER A 106 2.55 0.94 -16.74
CA SER A 106 2.38 1.21 -15.30
C SER A 106 3.10 0.17 -14.44
N PHE A 107 2.98 -1.11 -14.78
CA PHE A 107 3.63 -2.19 -14.04
C PHE A 107 5.16 -2.11 -14.17
N GLY A 108 5.68 -1.83 -15.37
CA GLY A 108 7.11 -1.66 -15.59
C GLY A 108 7.68 -0.45 -14.85
N GLN A 109 6.97 0.68 -14.86
CA GLN A 109 7.39 1.87 -14.12
C GLN A 109 7.36 1.65 -12.61
N PHE A 110 6.38 0.89 -12.12
CA PHE A 110 6.29 0.50 -10.72
C PHE A 110 7.51 -0.33 -10.29
N ILE A 111 7.84 -1.40 -11.03
CA ILE A 111 9.01 -2.24 -10.73
C ILE A 111 10.29 -1.42 -10.74
N ARG A 112 10.55 -0.63 -11.78
CA ARG A 112 11.78 0.17 -11.89
C ARG A 112 11.94 1.20 -10.77
N ARG A 113 10.83 1.76 -10.29
CA ARG A 113 10.84 2.79 -9.26
C ARG A 113 10.94 2.23 -7.85
N HIS A 114 10.34 1.06 -7.60
CA HIS A 114 10.25 0.48 -6.27
C HIS A 114 11.20 -0.70 -6.06
N PHE A 115 11.66 -1.36 -7.11
CA PHE A 115 12.52 -2.55 -7.07
C PHE A 115 13.58 -2.51 -8.20
N PRO A 116 14.46 -1.49 -8.21
CA PRO A 116 15.47 -1.35 -9.26
C PRO A 116 16.46 -2.53 -9.27
N GLU A 117 16.87 -3.02 -8.10
CA GLU A 117 17.78 -4.17 -7.98
C GLU A 117 17.16 -5.45 -8.53
N LEU A 118 15.89 -5.71 -8.21
CA LEU A 118 15.14 -6.86 -8.72
C LEU A 118 15.01 -6.80 -10.25
N HIS A 119 14.77 -5.60 -10.81
CA HIS A 119 14.72 -5.40 -12.26
C HIS A 119 16.05 -5.72 -12.94
N GLU A 120 17.17 -5.29 -12.36
CA GLU A 120 18.50 -5.57 -12.90
C GLU A 120 18.86 -7.05 -12.78
N GLN A 121 18.60 -7.70 -11.65
CA GLN A 121 18.80 -9.14 -11.47
C GLN A 121 18.02 -9.96 -12.48
N HIS A 122 16.75 -9.61 -12.73
CA HIS A 122 15.92 -10.29 -13.71
C HIS A 122 16.47 -10.11 -15.14
N LYS A 123 16.95 -8.90 -15.49
CA LYS A 123 17.58 -8.68 -16.80
C LYS A 123 18.83 -9.55 -16.99
N GLU A 124 19.64 -9.68 -15.95
CA GLU A 124 20.83 -10.53 -15.98
C GLU A 124 20.47 -12.01 -16.11
N LEU A 125 19.48 -12.49 -15.35
CA LEU A 125 18.95 -13.86 -15.48
C LEU A 125 18.44 -14.17 -16.89
N VAL A 126 17.65 -13.27 -17.48
CA VAL A 126 17.16 -13.42 -18.86
C VAL A 126 18.29 -13.46 -19.87
N ARG A 127 19.34 -12.65 -19.66
CA ARG A 127 20.53 -12.64 -20.52
C ARG A 127 21.27 -13.98 -20.44
N GLN A 128 21.55 -14.48 -19.24
CA GLN A 128 22.25 -15.75 -19.05
C GLN A 128 21.47 -16.93 -19.63
N MET A 129 20.14 -16.94 -19.50
CA MET A 129 19.29 -17.98 -20.09
C MET A 129 19.31 -17.96 -21.63
N LYS A 130 19.49 -16.79 -22.25
CA LYS A 130 19.58 -16.63 -23.70
C LYS A 130 20.95 -16.97 -24.28
N GLU A 131 22.00 -16.92 -23.46
CA GLU A 131 23.37 -17.33 -23.85
C GLU A 131 23.57 -18.86 -23.68
N ALA A 132 22.65 -19.55 -23.00
CA ALA A 132 22.68 -21.00 -22.77
C ALA A 132 21.82 -21.82 -23.75
N ASP A 133 21.07 -21.17 -24.65
CA ASP A 133 20.25 -21.75 -25.73
C ASP A 133 20.94 -21.54 -27.09
#